data_AF-A0A6J5TJE9-F1
#
_entry.id   AF-A0A6J5TJE9-F1
#
_cell.length_a   1.000
_cell.length_b   1.000
_cell.length_c   1.000
_cell.angle_alpha   90.00
_cell.angle_beta   90.00
_cell.angle_gamma   90.00
#
_symmetry.space_group_name_H-M   'P 1'
#
loop_
_entity.id
_entity.type
_entity.pdbx_description
1 polymer ?
#
loop_
_entity_poly.entity_id
_entity_poly.type
_entity_poly.pdbx_seq_one_letter_code
_entity_poly.pdbx_strand_id
1 'polypeptide(L)'
;MAYTTDSSTTGQLLNRLYKKIERTTHQDPHLGLIIASHHFIEPPPLVNEIDLLCLATMSLLIQFAYPSLSGYGKFTISFTMKRSYGEEISFTLGPAIPLTDPDGKLIPMSEVYAHISRSIMKYAEIYNGDYIVRLMIRVYMDGKKMDRPALSSEERDSSLSSIIQAGLSEIEPITAREIRNRNRSYPTHITALKPCRTELKPFIVADTETLLIDNVHKPYAAGLLMVRPGEQIYDILIDSYFSEDYSIILDSFEERSTKVLYDLVLRISTIVRQEQSPLTIYFHNFSRFDGILLLKHLACHHKSYKLKPLMRNHRLYELAVYSGTKMLFRFRDSLNLLPGKLASLAKNLCPGLGPKGSIAYDEVTLSNLASMKKNLLDYMKQDILLLGGVMQKAQEIYWEAVQGGHRKQDNPFLTCS
;
A
#
# COMPACT_ATOMS: atom_id res chain seq x y z
N MET A 1 -37.24 -5.70 9.75
CA MET A 1 -38.21 -4.87 10.47
C MET A 1 -37.91 -3.42 10.13
N ALA A 2 -38.84 -2.73 9.47
CA ALA A 2 -38.68 -1.31 9.16
C ALA A 2 -38.85 -0.49 10.45
N TYR A 3 -37.80 0.19 10.89
CA TYR A 3 -37.89 1.15 11.99
C TYR A 3 -38.52 2.43 11.44
N THR A 4 -39.82 2.63 11.67
CA THR A 4 -40.46 3.93 11.51
C THR A 4 -40.08 4.80 12.71
N THR A 5 -39.08 5.66 12.54
CA THR A 5 -38.71 6.70 13.52
C THR A 5 -39.77 7.80 13.53
N ASP A 6 -40.37 8.05 14.69
CA ASP A 6 -41.38 9.08 14.90
C ASP A 6 -40.80 10.50 14.74
N SER A 7 -41.59 11.46 14.26
CA SER A 7 -41.14 12.84 13.95
C SER A 7 -40.47 13.55 15.13
N SER A 8 -40.88 13.21 16.36
CA SER A 8 -40.30 13.71 17.60
C SER A 8 -38.85 13.27 17.80
N THR A 9 -38.51 12.02 17.43
CA THR A 9 -37.16 11.45 17.54
C THR A 9 -36.20 12.02 16.50
N THR A 10 -36.69 12.31 15.29
CA THR A 10 -35.93 12.97 14.21
C THR A 10 -35.47 14.37 14.62
N GLY A 11 -36.37 15.17 15.20
CA GLY A 11 -36.03 16.52 15.68
C GLY A 11 -35.02 16.51 16.84
N GLN A 12 -35.08 15.51 17.73
CA GLN A 12 -34.11 15.37 18.83
C GLN A 12 -32.70 15.03 18.31
N LEU A 13 -32.59 14.17 17.30
CA LEU A 13 -31.31 13.77 16.73
C LEU A 13 -30.62 14.91 15.96
N LEU A 14 -31.38 15.71 15.20
CA LEU A 14 -30.87 16.91 14.53
C LEU A 14 -30.40 17.97 15.53
N ASN A 15 -31.18 18.22 16.58
CA ASN A 15 -30.77 19.11 17.66
C ASN A 15 -29.49 18.63 18.35
N ARG A 16 -29.34 17.32 18.55
CA ARG A 16 -28.11 16.73 19.11
C ARG A 16 -26.92 16.95 18.18
N LEU A 17 -27.10 16.79 16.86
CA LEU A 17 -26.05 17.06 15.87
C LEU A 17 -25.57 18.51 15.95
N TYR A 18 -26.48 19.48 15.90
CA TYR A 18 -26.10 20.90 15.91
C TYR A 18 -25.42 21.34 17.21
N LYS A 19 -25.85 20.79 18.36
CA LYS A 19 -25.18 21.04 19.64
C LYS A 19 -23.77 20.46 19.72
N LYS A 20 -23.46 19.44 18.91
CA LYS A 20 -22.13 18.81 18.87
C LYS A 20 -21.17 19.48 17.91
N ILE A 21 -21.64 20.22 16.92
CA ILE A 21 -20.78 20.90 15.94
C ILE A 21 -20.26 22.20 16.55
N GLU A 22 -18.96 22.26 16.80
CA GLU A 22 -18.28 23.50 17.21
C GLU A 22 -18.16 24.46 16.03
N ARG A 23 -17.67 23.95 14.90
CA ARG A 23 -17.52 24.73 13.68
C ARG A 23 -17.58 23.87 12.43
N THR A 24 -18.00 24.51 11.34
CA THR A 24 -18.01 23.93 9.99
C THR A 24 -17.03 24.70 9.12
N THR A 25 -16.12 24.00 8.47
CA THR A 25 -15.13 24.57 7.55
C THR A 25 -15.35 24.02 6.16
N HIS A 26 -15.09 24.83 5.13
CA HIS A 26 -15.11 24.37 3.75
C HIS A 26 -14.01 25.05 2.94
N GLN A 27 -13.56 24.36 1.90
CA GLN A 27 -12.56 24.82 0.95
C GLN A 27 -12.94 24.30 -0.43
N ASP A 28 -12.72 25.11 -1.46
CA ASP A 28 -12.88 24.71 -2.86
C ASP A 28 -11.54 24.87 -3.59
N PRO A 29 -10.57 23.94 -3.42
CA PRO A 29 -9.21 24.12 -3.90
C PRO A 29 -9.09 24.30 -5.42
N HIS A 30 -10.01 23.70 -6.18
CA HIS A 30 -10.15 23.91 -7.62
C HIS A 30 -11.59 23.58 -8.07
N LEU A 31 -11.91 23.84 -9.34
CA LEU A 31 -13.28 23.82 -9.88
C LEU A 31 -14.05 22.49 -9.77
N GLY A 32 -13.39 21.38 -9.45
CA GLY A 32 -13.99 20.03 -9.37
C GLY A 32 -13.70 19.32 -8.05
N LEU A 33 -13.31 20.07 -7.01
CA LEU A 33 -13.03 19.53 -5.68
C LEU A 33 -13.63 20.45 -4.60
N ILE A 34 -14.43 19.85 -3.73
CA ILE A 34 -14.97 20.50 -2.53
C ILE A 34 -14.49 19.70 -1.33
N ILE A 35 -13.93 20.37 -0.34
CA ILE A 35 -13.56 19.78 0.95
C ILE A 35 -14.37 20.48 2.01
N ALA A 36 -15.16 19.74 2.78
CA ALA A 36 -15.93 20.29 3.88
C ALA A 36 -15.74 19.43 5.13
N SER A 37 -15.73 20.05 6.30
CA SER A 37 -15.61 19.33 7.56
C SER A 37 -16.37 19.95 8.72
N HIS A 38 -16.91 19.09 9.58
CA HIS A 38 -17.39 19.43 10.90
C HIS A 38 -16.29 19.15 11.93
N HIS A 39 -16.06 20.10 12.82
CA HIS A 39 -15.29 19.93 14.04
C HIS A 39 -16.26 19.83 15.21
N PHE A 40 -16.06 18.85 16.08
CA PHE A 40 -16.99 18.58 17.17
C PHE A 40 -16.49 19.16 18.49
N ILE A 41 -17.43 19.70 19.29
CA ILE A 41 -17.16 20.21 20.64
C ILE A 41 -16.91 19.05 21.61
N GLU A 42 -16.12 19.27 22.66
CA GLU A 42 -15.92 18.28 23.72
C GLU A 42 -17.18 18.15 24.63
N PRO A 43 -17.61 16.91 24.98
CA PRO A 43 -17.09 15.64 24.49
C PRO A 43 -17.52 15.36 23.05
N PRO A 44 -16.61 14.99 22.14
CA PRO A 44 -16.93 14.63 20.75
C PRO A 44 -17.85 13.40 20.67
N PRO A 45 -18.48 13.15 19.51
CA PRO A 45 -19.25 11.92 19.30
C PRO A 45 -18.36 10.69 19.28
N LEU A 46 -18.90 9.56 19.74
CA LEU A 46 -18.28 8.24 19.62
C LEU A 46 -18.43 7.70 18.19
N VAL A 47 -17.50 6.84 17.76
CA VAL A 47 -17.57 6.18 16.44
C VAL A 47 -18.86 5.35 16.30
N ASN A 48 -19.39 4.81 17.41
CA ASN A 48 -20.63 4.03 17.43
C ASN A 48 -21.92 4.88 17.43
N GLU A 49 -21.84 6.21 17.47
CA GLU A 49 -22.98 7.10 17.22
C GLU A 49 -23.25 7.22 15.71
N ILE A 50 -23.54 6.08 15.09
CA ILE A 50 -23.61 5.92 13.62
C ILE A 50 -24.60 6.89 13.00
N ASP A 51 -25.83 6.99 13.55
CA ASP A 51 -26.86 7.86 13.00
C ASP A 51 -26.43 9.34 13.04
N LEU A 52 -25.78 9.77 14.13
CA LEU A 52 -25.26 11.12 14.28
C LEU A 52 -24.18 11.42 13.24
N LEU A 53 -23.24 10.49 13.04
CA LEU A 53 -22.14 10.63 12.06
C LEU A 53 -22.65 10.57 10.62
N CYS A 54 -23.69 9.77 10.34
CA CYS A 54 -24.36 9.74 9.04
C CYS A 54 -25.02 11.09 8.74
N LEU A 55 -25.73 11.67 9.71
CA LEU A 55 -26.36 12.98 9.55
C LEU A 55 -25.36 14.11 9.44
N ALA A 56 -24.26 14.06 10.20
CA ALA A 56 -23.15 14.99 10.03
C ALA A 56 -22.58 14.94 8.61
N THR A 57 -22.44 13.74 8.03
CA THR A 57 -21.98 13.56 6.64
C THR A 57 -23.01 14.12 5.64
N MET A 58 -24.29 13.80 5.80
CA MET A 58 -25.35 14.31 4.93
C MET A 58 -25.53 15.82 5.02
N SER A 59 -25.38 16.40 6.22
CA SER A 59 -25.39 17.86 6.43
C SER A 59 -24.34 18.55 5.55
N LEU A 60 -23.10 18.02 5.52
CA LEU A 60 -22.04 18.55 4.66
C LEU A 60 -22.37 18.38 3.17
N LEU A 61 -22.95 17.24 2.78
CA LEU A 61 -23.32 16.99 1.38
C LEU A 61 -24.44 17.92 0.92
N ILE A 62 -25.50 18.06 1.72
CA ILE A 62 -26.64 18.95 1.43
C ILE A 62 -26.18 20.40 1.38
N GLN A 63 -25.32 20.83 2.31
CA GLN A 63 -24.88 22.22 2.35
C GLN A 63 -23.89 22.57 1.23
N PHE A 64 -22.93 21.68 0.92
CA PHE A 64 -21.78 22.04 0.08
C PHE A 64 -21.70 21.28 -1.24
N ALA A 65 -22.18 20.03 -1.29
CA ALA A 65 -22.02 19.18 -2.46
C ALA A 65 -23.22 19.31 -3.41
N TYR A 66 -24.42 18.90 -2.98
CA TYR A 66 -25.61 18.82 -3.81
C TYR A 66 -25.95 20.12 -4.57
N PRO A 67 -25.90 21.31 -3.95
CA PRO A 67 -26.19 22.57 -4.65
C PRO A 67 -25.16 22.92 -5.72
N SER A 68 -23.95 22.39 -5.61
CA SER A 68 -22.82 22.67 -6.50
C SER A 68 -22.59 21.57 -7.53
N LEU A 69 -23.36 20.47 -7.51
CA LEU A 69 -23.14 19.31 -8.37
C LEU A 69 -23.31 19.64 -9.86
N SER A 70 -22.46 19.01 -10.69
CA SER A 70 -22.29 19.26 -12.11
C SER A 70 -21.68 18.01 -12.73
N GLY A 71 -22.47 17.34 -13.57
CA GLY A 71 -22.09 16.06 -14.18
C GLY A 71 -21.89 14.94 -13.16
N TYR A 72 -20.91 14.07 -13.41
CA TYR A 72 -20.59 12.98 -12.52
C TYR A 72 -19.87 13.46 -11.24
N GLY A 73 -20.34 13.01 -10.08
CA GLY A 73 -19.84 13.40 -8.77
C GLY A 73 -19.73 12.21 -7.82
N LYS A 74 -18.69 12.20 -6.99
CA LYS A 74 -18.47 11.18 -5.94
C LYS A 74 -17.76 11.80 -4.75
N PHE A 75 -17.82 11.17 -3.58
CA PHE A 75 -17.15 11.68 -2.39
C PHE A 75 -16.50 10.59 -1.55
N THR A 76 -15.57 10.99 -0.69
CA THR A 76 -14.99 10.14 0.35
C THR A 76 -15.24 10.76 1.72
N ILE A 77 -15.45 9.92 2.74
CA ILE A 77 -15.59 10.35 4.13
C ILE A 77 -14.24 10.13 4.83
N SER A 78 -13.84 11.03 5.73
CA SER A 78 -12.65 10.86 6.55
C SER A 78 -12.93 11.26 7.99
N PHE A 79 -12.44 10.46 8.93
CA PHE A 79 -12.52 10.74 10.36
C PHE A 79 -11.16 11.14 10.90
N THR A 80 -11.16 12.07 11.86
CA THR A 80 -10.03 12.34 12.73
C THR A 80 -10.42 11.89 14.14
N MET A 81 -9.60 11.01 14.72
CA MET A 81 -9.77 10.46 16.06
C MET A 81 -8.71 11.01 16.99
N LYS A 82 -9.07 11.26 18.25
CA LYS A 82 -8.14 11.63 19.32
C LYS A 82 -7.92 10.39 20.20
N ARG A 83 -6.70 9.85 20.21
CA ARG A 83 -6.37 8.69 21.05
C ARG A 83 -6.09 9.09 22.50
N SER A 84 -6.09 8.11 23.40
CA SER A 84 -5.85 8.29 24.84
C SER A 84 -4.57 9.05 25.20
N TYR A 85 -3.56 9.06 24.32
CA TYR A 85 -2.28 9.76 24.51
C TYR A 85 -2.24 11.18 23.89
N GLY A 86 -3.36 11.68 23.36
CA GLY A 86 -3.50 13.05 22.84
C GLY A 86 -3.17 13.25 21.35
N GLU A 87 -2.69 12.22 20.63
CA GLU A 87 -2.46 12.32 19.18
C GLU A 87 -3.75 12.20 18.36
N GLU A 88 -3.88 13.07 17.36
CA GLU A 88 -4.94 13.04 16.36
C GLU A 88 -4.53 12.23 15.11
N ILE A 89 -5.31 11.21 14.76
CA ILE A 89 -5.07 10.40 13.56
C ILE A 89 -6.24 10.59 12.59
N SER A 90 -5.93 10.94 11.35
CA SER A 90 -6.91 11.08 10.28
C SER A 90 -6.83 9.93 9.27
N PHE A 91 -7.97 9.38 8.88
CA PHE A 91 -8.06 8.31 7.88
C PHE A 91 -9.36 8.41 7.09
N THR A 92 -9.34 7.87 5.87
CA THR A 92 -10.48 7.85 4.95
C THR A 92 -11.25 6.53 5.07
N LEU A 93 -12.58 6.63 5.11
CA LEU A 93 -13.49 5.51 5.19
C LEU A 93 -13.73 4.95 3.79
N GLY A 94 -13.20 3.75 3.53
CA GLY A 94 -13.54 2.96 2.36
C GLY A 94 -13.26 3.61 1.00
N PRO A 95 -13.83 3.03 -0.08
CA PRO A 95 -13.82 3.63 -1.40
C PRO A 95 -14.75 4.85 -1.48
N ALA A 96 -14.63 5.62 -2.57
CA ALA A 96 -15.53 6.75 -2.82
C ALA A 96 -16.97 6.29 -3.10
N ILE A 97 -17.94 7.03 -2.58
CA ILE A 97 -19.38 6.82 -2.77
C ILE A 97 -19.87 7.78 -3.88
N PRO A 98 -20.56 7.30 -4.93
CA PRO A 98 -21.09 8.17 -5.97
C PRO A 98 -22.27 9.02 -5.45
N LEU A 99 -22.39 10.24 -5.96
CA LEU A 99 -23.54 11.15 -5.77
C LEU A 99 -24.45 11.18 -7.00
N THR A 100 -23.89 10.85 -8.17
CA THR A 100 -24.61 10.74 -9.42
C THR A 100 -24.26 9.43 -10.11
N ASP A 101 -25.16 8.96 -10.97
CA ASP A 101 -24.89 7.84 -11.88
C ASP A 101 -23.89 8.25 -12.98
N PRO A 102 -23.38 7.30 -13.80
CA PRO A 102 -22.42 7.60 -14.86
C PRO A 102 -22.87 8.66 -15.88
N ASP A 103 -24.19 8.86 -16.02
CA ASP A 103 -24.84 9.81 -16.93
C ASP A 103 -25.06 11.19 -16.26
N GLY A 104 -24.71 11.33 -14.97
CA GLY A 104 -24.78 12.58 -14.22
C GLY A 104 -26.13 12.82 -13.54
N LYS A 105 -27.03 11.83 -13.52
CA LYS A 105 -28.30 11.91 -12.78
C LYS A 105 -28.06 11.66 -11.30
N LEU A 106 -28.73 12.43 -10.44
CA LEU A 106 -28.60 12.30 -8.99
C LEU A 106 -29.07 10.93 -8.50
N ILE A 107 -28.24 10.30 -7.68
CA ILE A 107 -28.64 9.13 -6.90
C ILE A 107 -29.53 9.62 -5.75
N PRO A 108 -30.65 8.93 -5.43
CA PRO A 108 -31.51 9.32 -4.32
C PRO A 108 -30.74 9.48 -3.01
N MET A 109 -31.02 10.56 -2.27
CA MET A 109 -30.30 10.86 -1.02
C MET A 109 -30.44 9.75 0.03
N SER A 110 -31.56 9.01 0.02
CA SER A 110 -31.79 7.85 0.88
C SER A 110 -30.83 6.69 0.57
N GLU A 111 -30.53 6.44 -0.71
CA GLU A 111 -29.54 5.44 -1.13
C GLU A 111 -28.12 5.87 -0.75
N VAL A 112 -27.78 7.15 -0.97
CA VAL A 112 -26.49 7.71 -0.53
C VAL A 112 -26.35 7.59 0.99
N TYR A 113 -27.41 7.89 1.76
CA TYR A 113 -27.44 7.74 3.20
C TYR A 113 -27.21 6.29 3.64
N ALA A 114 -27.84 5.32 2.99
CA ALA A 114 -27.62 3.90 3.27
C ALA A 114 -26.18 3.44 2.95
N HIS A 115 -25.54 3.99 1.90
CA HIS A 115 -24.12 3.75 1.62
C HIS A 115 -23.19 4.35 2.68
N ILE A 116 -23.50 5.55 3.17
CA ILE A 116 -22.77 6.20 4.28
C ILE A 116 -22.90 5.35 5.53
N SER A 117 -24.12 4.95 5.90
CA SER A 117 -24.39 4.13 7.08
C SER A 117 -23.63 2.81 7.05
N ARG A 118 -23.71 2.07 5.94
CA ARG A 118 -22.94 0.83 5.75
C ARG A 118 -21.43 1.05 5.88
N SER A 119 -20.93 2.16 5.33
CA SER A 119 -19.51 2.50 5.42
C SER A 119 -19.09 2.78 6.86
N ILE A 120 -19.85 3.60 7.59
CA ILE A 120 -19.55 3.96 8.99
C ILE A 120 -19.69 2.75 9.92
N MET A 121 -20.73 1.92 9.75
CA MET A 121 -20.94 0.67 10.52
C MET A 121 -19.71 -0.23 10.50
N LYS A 122 -19.13 -0.46 9.31
CA LYS A 122 -17.93 -1.29 9.15
C LYS A 122 -16.74 -0.77 9.97
N TYR A 123 -16.62 0.55 10.14
CA TYR A 123 -15.53 1.14 10.92
C TYR A 123 -15.88 1.28 12.41
N ALA A 124 -17.15 1.38 12.76
CA ALA A 124 -17.61 1.37 14.15
C ALA A 124 -17.28 0.05 14.86
N GLU A 125 -17.31 -1.08 14.14
CA GLU A 125 -16.87 -2.38 14.66
C GLU A 125 -15.38 -2.40 15.01
N ILE A 126 -14.54 -1.71 14.23
CA ILE A 126 -13.08 -1.72 14.36
C ILE A 126 -12.61 -0.78 15.49
N TYR A 127 -13.27 0.37 15.63
CA TYR A 127 -12.86 1.47 16.52
C TYR A 127 -13.89 1.73 17.62
N ASN A 128 -14.55 0.68 18.11
CA ASN A 128 -15.59 0.80 19.12
C ASN A 128 -15.05 1.49 20.40
N GLY A 129 -15.76 2.51 20.87
CA GLY A 129 -15.41 3.28 22.08
C GLY A 129 -14.48 4.47 21.85
N ASP A 130 -13.95 4.67 20.64
CA ASP A 130 -13.13 5.84 20.32
C ASP A 130 -13.98 7.07 19.95
N TYR A 131 -13.37 8.25 20.09
CA TYR A 131 -13.99 9.55 19.83
C TYR A 131 -13.60 10.14 18.48
N ILE A 132 -14.58 10.74 17.78
CA ILE A 132 -14.39 11.46 16.51
C ILE A 132 -14.35 12.97 16.76
N VAL A 133 -13.17 13.58 16.69
CA VAL A 133 -13.01 15.03 16.86
C VAL A 133 -13.35 15.81 15.58
N ARG A 134 -13.25 15.15 14.42
CA ARG A 134 -13.54 15.77 13.13
C ARG A 134 -14.08 14.77 12.12
N LEU A 135 -15.06 15.22 11.35
CA LEU A 135 -15.59 14.52 10.18
C LEU A 135 -15.39 15.39 8.94
N MET A 136 -14.75 14.83 7.91
CA MET A 136 -14.49 15.50 6.63
C MET A 136 -15.12 14.73 5.47
N ILE A 137 -15.71 15.45 4.52
CA ILE A 137 -15.99 14.97 3.17
C ILE A 137 -15.03 15.59 2.16
N ARG A 138 -14.62 14.80 1.16
CA ARG A 138 -13.99 15.31 -0.07
C ARG A 138 -14.83 14.89 -1.24
N VAL A 139 -15.36 15.86 -1.98
CA VAL A 139 -16.24 15.66 -3.13
C VAL A 139 -15.47 15.95 -4.40
N TYR A 140 -15.50 15.02 -5.34
CA TYR A 140 -14.84 15.06 -6.63
C TYR A 140 -15.89 15.09 -7.73
N MET A 141 -15.68 15.94 -8.74
CA MET A 141 -16.64 16.11 -9.83
C MET A 141 -15.95 16.25 -11.19
N ASP A 142 -16.55 15.72 -12.26
CA ASP A 142 -16.05 15.86 -13.64
C ASP A 142 -16.35 17.26 -14.23
N GLY A 143 -17.44 17.90 -13.80
CA GLY A 143 -17.84 19.24 -14.27
C GLY A 143 -17.21 20.39 -13.47
N LYS A 144 -17.30 21.61 -14.01
CA LYS A 144 -17.12 22.81 -13.20
C LYS A 144 -18.26 22.88 -12.19
N LYS A 145 -17.94 23.02 -10.90
CA LYS A 145 -18.91 23.25 -9.84
C LYS A 145 -19.89 24.35 -10.26
N MET A 146 -21.18 24.09 -10.06
CA MET A 146 -22.20 25.12 -10.24
C MET A 146 -22.08 26.17 -9.15
N ASP A 147 -22.66 27.35 -9.39
CA ASP A 147 -22.79 28.34 -8.34
C ASP A 147 -23.55 27.74 -7.16
N ARG A 148 -23.08 28.00 -5.94
CA ARG A 148 -23.61 27.38 -4.72
C ARG A 148 -24.61 28.34 -4.07
N PRO A 149 -25.92 28.24 -4.35
CA PRO A 149 -26.90 29.01 -3.61
C PRO A 149 -26.82 28.63 -2.13
N ALA A 150 -26.89 29.62 -1.25
CA ALA A 150 -26.99 29.37 0.18
C ALA A 150 -28.36 28.73 0.46
N LEU A 151 -28.35 27.47 0.94
CA LEU A 151 -29.55 26.83 1.47
C LEU A 151 -29.91 27.45 2.82
N SER A 152 -31.21 27.66 3.06
CA SER A 152 -31.69 28.06 4.39
C SER A 152 -31.52 26.92 5.40
N SER A 153 -31.51 27.24 6.69
CA SER A 153 -31.51 26.22 7.75
C SER A 153 -32.73 25.30 7.66
N GLU A 154 -33.89 25.86 7.29
CA GLU A 154 -35.16 25.14 7.19
C GLU A 154 -35.14 24.12 6.04
N GLU A 155 -34.58 24.49 4.89
CA GLU A 155 -34.45 23.59 3.74
C GLU A 155 -33.51 22.42 4.04
N ARG A 156 -32.42 22.68 4.75
CA ARG A 156 -31.49 21.65 5.22
C ARG A 156 -32.15 20.68 6.19
N ASP A 157 -32.86 21.21 7.18
CA ASP A 157 -33.49 20.41 8.24
C ASP A 157 -34.62 19.56 7.66
N SER A 158 -35.40 20.11 6.73
CA SER A 158 -36.41 19.37 5.97
C SER A 158 -35.79 18.22 5.17
N SER A 159 -34.68 18.49 4.46
CA SER A 159 -33.97 17.47 3.69
C SER A 159 -33.43 16.36 4.58
N LEU A 160 -32.75 16.70 5.69
CA LEU A 160 -32.24 15.71 6.64
C LEU A 160 -33.35 14.90 7.30
N SER A 161 -34.46 15.54 7.66
CA SER A 161 -35.62 14.87 8.25
C SER A 161 -36.25 13.86 7.29
N SER A 162 -36.36 14.22 6.00
CA SER A 162 -36.88 13.34 4.96
C SER A 162 -36.04 12.07 4.77
N ILE A 163 -34.72 12.19 4.88
CA ILE A 163 -33.77 11.06 4.76
C ILE A 163 -33.94 10.10 5.93
N ILE A 164 -34.10 10.61 7.15
CA ILE A 164 -34.30 9.79 8.36
C ILE A 164 -35.63 9.03 8.25
N GLN A 165 -36.70 9.70 7.82
CA GLN A 165 -38.03 9.10 7.68
C GLN A 165 -38.11 8.03 6.60
N ALA A 166 -37.31 8.15 5.53
CA ALA A 166 -37.28 7.18 4.43
C ALA A 166 -36.75 5.80 4.86
N GLY A 167 -35.99 5.71 5.95
CA GLY A 167 -35.42 4.47 6.46
C GLY A 167 -34.27 3.91 5.60
N LEU A 168 -33.63 2.85 6.10
CA LEU A 168 -32.52 2.15 5.41
C LEU A 168 -33.07 1.02 4.53
N SER A 169 -32.92 1.15 3.22
CA SER A 169 -33.20 0.07 2.26
C SER A 169 -31.99 -0.84 2.07
N GLU A 170 -32.23 -2.11 1.74
CA GLU A 170 -31.17 -3.00 1.25
C GLU A 170 -30.74 -2.55 -0.14
N ILE A 171 -29.54 -1.97 -0.24
CA ILE A 171 -28.99 -1.46 -1.50
C ILE A 171 -27.77 -2.26 -1.97
N GLU A 172 -27.66 -2.49 -3.27
CA GLU A 172 -26.46 -3.10 -3.86
C GLU A 172 -25.26 -2.16 -3.79
N PRO A 173 -24.01 -2.66 -3.66
CA PRO A 173 -22.82 -1.82 -3.67
C PRO A 173 -22.62 -1.12 -5.02
N ILE A 174 -22.70 0.21 -5.07
CA ILE A 174 -22.40 0.97 -6.28
C ILE A 174 -20.90 1.25 -6.35
N THR A 175 -20.28 0.92 -7.48
CA THR A 175 -18.85 1.18 -7.72
C THR A 175 -18.67 2.54 -8.40
N ALA A 176 -17.93 3.44 -7.75
CA ALA A 176 -17.68 4.77 -8.30
C ALA A 176 -16.72 4.73 -9.51
N ARG A 177 -17.11 5.37 -10.63
CA ARG A 177 -16.26 5.64 -11.80
C ARG A 177 -15.07 6.53 -11.44
N GLU A 178 -13.94 6.38 -12.14
CA GLU A 178 -12.81 7.30 -12.08
C GLU A 178 -13.16 8.65 -12.72
N ILE A 179 -12.77 9.75 -12.06
CA ILE A 179 -12.89 11.13 -12.55
C ILE A 179 -11.54 11.50 -13.16
N ARG A 180 -11.53 11.86 -14.45
CA ARG A 180 -10.30 12.17 -15.19
C ARG A 180 -10.20 13.67 -15.49
N ASN A 181 -10.06 14.49 -14.44
CA ASN A 181 -9.80 15.93 -14.57
C ASN A 181 -8.33 16.24 -14.91
N ARG A 182 -7.81 15.64 -15.98
CA ARG A 182 -6.61 16.15 -16.63
C ARG A 182 -7.08 17.04 -17.78
N ASN A 183 -7.11 18.35 -17.55
CA ASN A 183 -6.77 19.26 -18.63
C ASN A 183 -5.37 18.84 -19.08
N ARG A 184 -5.30 18.08 -20.18
CA ARG A 184 -4.04 17.95 -20.90
C ARG A 184 -3.70 19.39 -21.26
N SER A 185 -2.71 19.97 -20.58
CA SER A 185 -1.95 21.06 -21.17
C SER A 185 -1.33 20.45 -22.42
N TYR A 186 -2.03 20.57 -23.54
CA TYR A 186 -1.43 20.30 -24.83
C TYR A 186 -0.48 21.47 -25.04
N PRO A 187 0.83 21.22 -25.12
CA PRO A 187 1.74 22.28 -25.53
C PRO A 187 1.24 22.85 -26.86
N THR A 188 1.26 24.18 -26.99
CA THR A 188 0.83 24.93 -28.19
C THR A 188 1.68 24.65 -29.44
N HIS A 189 2.70 23.83 -29.26
CA HIS A 189 3.56 23.25 -30.26
C HIS A 189 3.49 21.74 -30.07
N ILE A 190 3.63 20.97 -31.16
CA ILE A 190 3.92 19.53 -31.04
C ILE A 190 5.24 19.46 -30.27
N THR A 191 5.18 19.24 -28.96
CA THR A 191 6.33 18.68 -28.27
C THR A 191 6.50 17.34 -28.93
N ALA A 192 7.60 17.17 -29.68
CA ALA A 192 8.07 15.85 -30.05
C ALA A 192 7.83 14.95 -28.84
N LEU A 193 7.17 13.80 -29.04
CA LEU A 193 7.07 12.76 -28.02
C LEU A 193 8.44 12.73 -27.37
N LYS A 194 8.58 13.22 -26.13
CA LYS A 194 9.82 13.02 -25.41
C LYS A 194 9.95 11.51 -25.43
N PRO A 195 10.95 10.94 -26.11
CA PRO A 195 11.10 9.51 -26.12
C PRO A 195 11.15 9.14 -24.65
N CYS A 196 10.11 8.46 -24.16
CA CYS A 196 10.17 7.85 -22.87
C CYS A 196 11.20 6.76 -23.11
N ARG A 197 12.47 7.08 -22.88
CA ARG A 197 13.55 6.12 -22.77
C ARG A 197 13.18 5.29 -21.56
N THR A 198 12.31 4.33 -21.81
CA THR A 198 12.09 3.24 -20.90
C THR A 198 13.43 2.52 -20.97
N GLU A 199 14.21 2.66 -19.92
CA GLU A 199 15.48 1.98 -19.78
C GLU A 199 15.23 0.83 -18.81
N LEU A 200 15.78 -0.33 -19.14
CA LEU A 200 15.79 -1.44 -18.20
C LEU A 200 16.52 -0.98 -16.95
N LYS A 201 15.90 -1.20 -15.78
CA LYS A 201 16.50 -0.82 -14.50
C LYS A 201 17.27 -1.98 -13.91
N PRO A 202 18.42 -1.71 -13.28
CA PRO A 202 19.10 -2.72 -12.50
C PRO A 202 18.27 -3.13 -11.28
N PHE A 203 18.52 -4.33 -10.79
CA PHE A 203 17.87 -4.90 -9.61
C PHE A 203 18.87 -5.76 -8.84
N ILE A 204 18.51 -6.12 -7.61
CA ILE A 204 19.32 -7.03 -6.79
C ILE A 204 18.58 -8.35 -6.70
N VAL A 205 19.32 -9.45 -6.72
CA VAL A 205 18.83 -10.76 -6.27
C VAL A 205 19.60 -11.15 -5.02
N ALA A 206 18.93 -11.82 -4.09
CA ALA A 206 19.54 -12.20 -2.82
C ALA A 206 18.94 -13.51 -2.32
N ASP A 207 19.69 -14.16 -1.43
CA ASP A 207 19.28 -15.40 -0.79
C ASP A 207 19.82 -15.47 0.65
N THR A 208 19.14 -16.23 1.51
CA THR A 208 19.60 -16.49 2.87
C THR A 208 19.54 -17.97 3.23
N GLU A 209 20.56 -18.44 3.93
CA GLU A 209 20.60 -19.79 4.48
C GLU A 209 20.43 -19.77 5.98
N THR A 210 19.63 -20.69 6.51
CA THR A 210 19.24 -20.72 7.93
C THR A 210 19.46 -22.06 8.58
N LEU A 211 19.73 -22.04 9.88
CA LEU A 211 19.71 -23.21 10.75
C LEU A 211 18.50 -23.12 11.69
N LEU A 212 17.90 -24.27 11.98
CA LEU A 212 16.83 -24.38 12.96
C LEU A 212 17.45 -24.65 14.35
N ILE A 213 17.38 -23.66 15.24
CA ILE A 213 17.88 -23.78 16.62
C ILE A 213 16.73 -23.41 17.55
N ASP A 214 16.38 -24.30 18.48
CA ASP A 214 15.24 -24.12 19.41
C ASP A 214 13.92 -23.79 18.69
N ASN A 215 13.64 -24.47 17.57
CA ASN A 215 12.50 -24.21 16.67
C ASN A 215 12.45 -22.79 16.08
N VAL A 216 13.56 -22.07 16.09
CA VAL A 216 13.69 -20.74 15.48
C VAL A 216 14.73 -20.80 14.35
N HIS A 217 14.33 -20.37 13.15
CA HIS A 217 15.25 -20.20 12.04
C HIS A 217 16.19 -19.03 12.30
N LYS A 218 17.49 -19.30 12.32
CA LYS A 218 18.57 -18.33 12.51
C LYS A 218 19.47 -18.34 11.26
N PRO A 219 19.59 -17.22 10.54
CA PRO A 219 20.46 -17.13 9.36
C PRO A 219 21.93 -17.37 9.71
N TYR A 220 22.60 -18.23 8.96
CA TYR A 220 24.05 -18.43 9.08
C TYR A 220 24.80 -17.91 7.86
N ALA A 221 24.13 -17.72 6.72
CA ALA A 221 24.70 -17.11 5.53
C ALA A 221 23.67 -16.23 4.83
N ALA A 222 24.16 -15.21 4.13
CA ALA A 222 23.35 -14.40 3.23
C ALA A 222 24.21 -13.90 2.07
N GLY A 223 23.61 -13.72 0.90
CA GLY A 223 24.31 -13.17 -0.24
C GLY A 223 23.43 -12.30 -1.12
N LEU A 224 24.07 -11.46 -1.93
CA LEU A 224 23.39 -10.65 -2.92
C LEU A 224 24.21 -10.48 -4.19
N LEU A 225 23.51 -10.25 -5.29
CA LEU A 225 24.09 -9.94 -6.60
C LEU A 225 23.34 -8.75 -7.20
N MET A 226 24.08 -7.74 -7.63
CA MET A 226 23.56 -6.65 -8.45
C MET A 226 23.49 -7.10 -9.91
N VAL A 227 22.29 -7.11 -10.48
CA VAL A 227 22.03 -7.51 -11.86
C VAL A 227 21.77 -6.26 -12.70
N ARG A 228 22.62 -6.06 -13.72
CA ARG A 228 22.49 -4.97 -14.68
C ARG A 228 21.97 -5.50 -16.02
N PRO A 229 21.08 -4.76 -16.70
CA PRO A 229 20.60 -5.16 -18.02
C PRO A 229 21.75 -5.26 -19.03
N GLY A 230 21.80 -6.36 -19.77
CA GLY A 230 22.81 -6.59 -20.81
C GLY A 230 24.20 -6.98 -20.30
N GLU A 231 24.45 -7.00 -18.99
CA GLU A 231 25.71 -7.45 -18.42
C GLU A 231 25.67 -8.93 -18.06
N GLN A 232 26.75 -9.66 -18.32
CA GLN A 232 26.85 -11.05 -17.91
C GLN A 232 27.04 -11.15 -16.38
N ILE A 233 26.39 -12.14 -15.79
CA ILE A 233 26.46 -12.41 -14.35
C ILE A 233 27.48 -13.52 -14.06
N TYR A 234 28.23 -13.35 -12.97
CA TYR A 234 29.30 -14.25 -12.54
C TYR A 234 29.27 -14.43 -11.03
N ASP A 235 29.66 -15.60 -10.53
CA ASP A 235 29.74 -15.88 -9.08
C ASP A 235 30.66 -14.90 -8.33
N ILE A 236 31.76 -14.47 -8.95
CA ILE A 236 32.72 -13.53 -8.34
C ILE A 236 32.10 -12.16 -8.00
N LEU A 237 30.94 -11.83 -8.59
CA LEU A 237 30.21 -10.59 -8.33
C LEU A 237 29.26 -10.68 -7.13
N ILE A 238 29.13 -11.87 -6.53
CA ILE A 238 28.25 -12.11 -5.38
C ILE A 238 28.95 -11.68 -4.09
N ASP A 239 28.37 -10.70 -3.42
CA ASP A 239 28.74 -10.36 -2.05
C ASP A 239 28.10 -11.38 -1.10
N SER A 240 28.90 -12.05 -0.27
CA SER A 240 28.43 -13.08 0.66
C SER A 240 28.91 -12.83 2.08
N TYR A 241 28.04 -13.11 3.05
CA TYR A 241 28.29 -12.98 4.48
C TYR A 241 28.07 -14.34 5.14
N PHE A 242 29.00 -14.78 5.99
CA PHE A 242 28.95 -16.08 6.66
C PHE A 242 29.16 -15.91 8.16
N SER A 243 28.31 -16.53 8.97
CA SER A 243 28.30 -16.38 10.43
C SER A 243 29.65 -16.72 11.08
N GLU A 244 30.32 -17.78 10.63
CA GLU A 244 31.60 -18.20 11.20
C GLU A 244 32.74 -17.21 10.91
N ASP A 245 32.59 -16.30 9.93
CA ASP A 245 33.59 -15.25 9.70
C ASP A 245 33.64 -14.21 10.82
N TYR A 246 32.58 -14.16 11.63
CA TYR A 246 32.49 -13.30 12.80
C TYR A 246 32.87 -14.01 14.10
N SER A 247 33.23 -15.30 14.05
CA SER A 247 33.59 -16.13 15.23
C SER A 247 34.74 -15.55 16.06
N ILE A 248 35.62 -14.77 15.43
CA ILE A 248 36.78 -14.15 16.10
C ILE A 248 36.34 -13.00 17.03
N ILE A 249 35.20 -12.36 16.74
CA ILE A 249 34.75 -11.13 17.41
C ILE A 249 33.48 -11.35 18.23
N LEU A 250 32.64 -12.33 17.84
CA LEU A 250 31.35 -12.62 18.44
C LEU A 250 31.29 -14.08 18.87
N ASP A 251 31.13 -14.31 20.18
CA ASP A 251 31.12 -15.66 20.75
C ASP A 251 29.78 -16.38 20.50
N SER A 252 28.66 -15.63 20.56
CA SER A 252 27.33 -16.21 20.40
C SER A 252 26.94 -16.34 18.93
N PHE A 253 26.47 -17.52 18.53
CA PHE A 253 25.88 -17.71 17.20
C PHE A 253 24.69 -16.78 16.94
N GLU A 254 23.92 -16.40 17.96
CA GLU A 254 22.80 -15.49 17.79
C GLU A 254 23.25 -14.08 17.38
N GLU A 255 24.35 -13.60 17.96
CA GLU A 255 24.96 -12.32 17.60
C GLU A 255 25.53 -12.39 16.18
N ARG A 256 26.22 -13.49 15.85
CA ARG A 256 26.75 -13.74 14.50
C ARG A 256 25.63 -13.79 13.46
N SER A 257 24.53 -14.45 13.76
CA SER A 257 23.34 -14.55 12.90
C SER A 257 22.71 -13.18 12.66
N THR A 258 22.56 -12.38 13.72
CA THR A 258 22.11 -10.99 13.62
C THR A 258 23.06 -10.16 12.75
N LYS A 259 24.37 -10.34 12.94
CA LYS A 259 25.42 -9.61 12.22
C LYS A 259 25.43 -9.89 10.72
N VAL A 260 25.20 -11.14 10.31
CA VAL A 260 25.06 -11.52 8.88
C VAL A 260 23.96 -10.71 8.19
N LEU A 261 22.75 -10.67 8.76
CA LEU A 261 21.64 -9.91 8.18
C LEU A 261 21.89 -8.40 8.23
N TYR A 262 22.50 -7.91 9.31
CA TYR A 262 22.79 -6.50 9.47
C TYR A 262 23.75 -6.00 8.38
N ASP A 263 24.82 -6.76 8.11
CA ASP A 263 25.81 -6.42 7.08
C ASP A 263 25.22 -6.53 5.67
N LEU A 264 24.36 -7.53 5.41
CA LEU A 264 23.59 -7.62 4.17
C LEU A 264 22.76 -6.35 3.92
N VAL A 265 22.00 -5.88 4.91
CA VAL A 265 21.15 -4.68 4.78
C VAL A 265 22.00 -3.41 4.61
N LEU A 266 23.13 -3.31 5.30
CA LEU A 266 24.08 -2.20 5.12
C LEU A 266 24.67 -2.19 3.70
N ARG A 267 24.99 -3.37 3.15
CA ARG A 267 25.49 -3.49 1.78
C ARG A 267 24.43 -3.08 0.76
N ILE A 268 23.20 -3.56 0.90
CA ILE A 268 22.05 -3.12 0.06
C ILE A 268 21.93 -1.60 0.11
N SER A 269 21.98 -1.02 1.31
CA SER A 269 21.88 0.43 1.50
C SER A 269 23.02 1.20 0.83
N THR A 270 24.22 0.63 0.81
CA THR A 270 25.39 1.21 0.15
C THR A 270 25.21 1.19 -1.38
N ILE A 271 24.79 0.04 -1.93
CA ILE A 271 24.52 -0.11 -3.38
C ILE A 271 23.43 0.87 -3.82
N VAL A 272 22.32 0.97 -3.08
CA VAL A 272 21.22 1.90 -3.38
C VAL A 272 21.68 3.36 -3.38
N ARG A 273 22.60 3.74 -2.49
CA ARG A 273 23.18 5.10 -2.49
C ARG A 273 24.05 5.34 -3.73
N GLN A 274 24.84 4.35 -4.14
CA GLN A 274 25.69 4.42 -5.33
C GLN A 274 24.86 4.55 -6.61
N GLU A 275 23.75 3.79 -6.72
CA GLU A 275 22.83 3.86 -7.87
C GLU A 275 21.98 5.13 -7.90
N GLN A 276 21.97 5.91 -6.81
CA GLN A 276 21.17 7.11 -6.61
C GLN A 276 19.65 6.93 -6.89
N SER A 277 19.18 5.69 -6.94
CA SER A 277 17.82 5.34 -7.33
C SER A 277 17.29 4.15 -6.52
N PRO A 278 15.96 4.06 -6.30
CA PRO A 278 15.42 2.95 -5.54
C PRO A 278 15.55 1.62 -6.28
N LEU A 279 16.12 0.62 -5.60
CA LEU A 279 16.30 -0.71 -6.17
C LEU A 279 15.22 -1.68 -5.70
N THR A 280 14.91 -2.63 -6.57
CA THR A 280 14.08 -3.78 -6.21
C THR A 280 14.99 -4.97 -5.93
N ILE A 281 14.79 -5.61 -4.78
CA ILE A 281 15.51 -6.81 -4.37
C ILE A 281 14.57 -8.00 -4.46
N TYR A 282 15.00 -9.04 -5.15
CA TYR A 282 14.23 -10.26 -5.32
C TYR A 282 14.83 -11.40 -4.51
N PHE A 283 13.97 -12.04 -3.72
CA PHE A 283 14.20 -13.35 -3.12
C PHE A 283 13.23 -14.34 -3.77
N HIS A 284 13.64 -15.60 -3.90
CA HIS A 284 12.74 -16.65 -4.36
C HIS A 284 11.93 -17.18 -3.18
N ASN A 285 10.60 -17.09 -3.25
CA ASN A 285 9.69 -17.44 -2.14
C ASN A 285 9.79 -16.50 -0.91
N PHE A 286 10.12 -15.22 -1.17
CA PHE A 286 10.21 -14.16 -0.15
C PHE A 286 8.97 -14.10 0.75
N SER A 287 7.79 -14.27 0.17
CA SER A 287 6.51 -14.03 0.85
C SER A 287 6.23 -14.98 2.02
N ARG A 288 6.92 -16.13 2.07
CA ARG A 288 6.65 -17.21 3.04
C ARG A 288 7.78 -17.46 4.01
N PHE A 289 9.02 -17.14 3.66
CA PHE A 289 10.19 -17.50 4.47
C PHE A 289 11.11 -16.30 4.72
N ASP A 290 11.97 -15.95 3.77
CA ASP A 290 12.99 -14.89 3.93
C ASP A 290 12.38 -13.55 4.34
N GLY A 291 11.21 -13.22 3.79
CA GLY A 291 10.54 -11.95 4.08
C GLY A 291 10.06 -11.83 5.51
N ILE A 292 9.72 -12.93 6.18
CA ILE A 292 9.34 -12.91 7.60
C ILE A 292 10.57 -12.65 8.47
N LEU A 293 11.69 -13.33 8.18
CA LEU A 293 12.96 -13.17 8.88
C LEU A 293 13.51 -11.74 8.70
N LEU A 294 13.55 -11.26 7.46
CA LEU A 294 14.04 -9.92 7.12
C LEU A 294 13.13 -8.83 7.68
N LEU A 295 11.80 -8.99 7.65
CA LEU A 295 10.88 -8.02 8.26
C LEU A 295 11.14 -7.87 9.76
N LYS A 296 11.27 -9.00 10.48
CA LYS A 296 11.60 -8.99 11.91
C LYS A 296 12.94 -8.30 12.15
N HIS A 297 13.98 -8.68 11.39
CA HIS A 297 15.32 -8.12 11.54
C HIS A 297 15.34 -6.60 11.29
N LEU A 298 14.71 -6.13 10.20
CA LEU A 298 14.62 -4.70 9.87
C LEU A 298 13.89 -3.91 10.96
N ALA A 299 12.79 -4.45 11.49
CA ALA A 299 12.02 -3.78 12.55
C ALA A 299 12.81 -3.68 13.87
N CYS A 300 13.57 -4.72 14.23
CA CYS A 300 14.32 -4.77 15.48
C CYS A 300 15.64 -3.98 15.43
N HIS A 301 16.37 -4.04 14.32
CA HIS A 301 17.77 -3.57 14.24
C HIS A 301 17.97 -2.31 13.39
N HIS A 302 16.98 -1.92 12.56
CA HIS A 302 17.09 -0.75 11.68
C HIS A 302 16.02 0.31 11.98
N LYS A 303 16.02 0.83 13.22
CA LYS A 303 15.01 1.80 13.72
C LYS A 303 14.91 3.11 12.93
N SER A 304 15.95 3.46 12.17
CA SER A 304 15.95 4.64 11.29
C SER A 304 15.12 4.44 10.01
N TYR A 305 14.77 3.19 9.68
CA TYR A 305 13.96 2.89 8.52
C TYR A 305 12.47 2.88 8.86
N LYS A 306 11.69 3.44 7.94
CA LYS A 306 10.25 3.28 7.91
C LYS A 306 9.90 2.13 6.97
N LEU A 307 9.27 1.10 7.52
CA LEU A 307 8.86 -0.10 6.80
C LEU A 307 7.40 0.02 6.36
N LYS A 308 7.11 -0.34 5.11
CA LYS A 308 5.74 -0.41 4.57
C LYS A 308 5.52 -1.76 3.89
N PRO A 309 5.02 -2.77 4.63
CA PRO A 309 4.68 -4.06 4.04
C PRO A 309 3.39 -3.94 3.20
N LEU A 310 3.37 -4.63 2.06
CA LEU A 310 2.18 -4.86 1.25
C LEU A 310 1.72 -6.30 1.47
N MET A 311 0.73 -6.45 2.33
CA MET A 311 0.12 -7.74 2.66
C MET A 311 -1.23 -7.89 1.94
N ARG A 312 -1.46 -9.05 1.33
CA ARG A 312 -2.79 -9.43 0.80
C ARG A 312 -2.97 -10.93 0.98
N ASN A 313 -4.17 -11.36 1.41
CA ASN A 313 -4.49 -12.79 1.62
C ASN A 313 -3.42 -13.53 2.46
N HIS A 314 -2.97 -12.90 3.56
CA HIS A 314 -1.92 -13.43 4.45
C HIS A 314 -0.56 -13.69 3.79
N ARG A 315 -0.27 -13.06 2.64
CA ARG A 315 1.03 -13.13 1.96
C ARG A 315 1.69 -11.77 1.89
N LEU A 316 3.00 -11.74 2.13
CA LEU A 316 3.84 -10.56 1.96
C LEU A 316 4.28 -10.43 0.50
N TYR A 317 3.68 -9.51 -0.25
CA TYR A 317 4.02 -9.31 -1.66
C TYR A 317 5.23 -8.40 -1.84
N GLU A 318 5.30 -7.36 -1.01
CA GLU A 318 6.37 -6.38 -1.06
C GLU A 318 6.67 -5.88 0.35
N LEU A 319 7.95 -5.64 0.63
CA LEU A 319 8.38 -4.89 1.81
C LEU A 319 9.17 -3.67 1.35
N ALA A 320 8.54 -2.50 1.37
CA ALA A 320 9.20 -1.25 0.99
C ALA A 320 9.89 -0.61 2.21
N VAL A 321 11.12 -0.15 2.00
CA VAL A 321 11.99 0.45 3.03
C VAL A 321 12.26 1.90 2.68
N TYR A 322 12.00 2.79 3.62
CA TYR A 322 12.12 4.25 3.46
C TYR A 322 13.09 4.84 4.49
N SER A 323 13.78 5.90 4.07
CA SER A 323 14.47 6.84 4.96
C SER A 323 13.73 8.17 4.93
N GLY A 324 12.98 8.48 5.99
CA GLY A 324 12.03 9.59 5.99
C GLY A 324 10.92 9.38 4.95
N THR A 325 10.85 10.27 3.95
CA THR A 325 9.88 10.19 2.83
C THR A 325 10.45 9.50 1.59
N LYS A 326 11.77 9.32 1.50
CA LYS A 326 12.44 8.73 0.33
C LYS A 326 12.43 7.20 0.43
N MET A 327 11.87 6.54 -0.58
CA MET A 327 12.01 5.08 -0.73
C MET A 327 13.46 4.77 -1.07
N LEU A 328 14.10 3.89 -0.30
CA LEU A 328 15.44 3.42 -0.58
C LEU A 328 15.39 2.18 -1.46
N PHE A 329 14.66 1.17 -1.02
CA PHE A 329 14.56 -0.08 -1.75
C PHE A 329 13.30 -0.83 -1.34
N ARG A 330 12.97 -1.87 -2.10
CA ARG A 330 11.86 -2.76 -1.79
C ARG A 330 12.23 -4.20 -2.05
N PHE A 331 11.80 -5.08 -1.16
CA PHE A 331 11.88 -6.52 -1.37
C PHE A 331 10.64 -7.01 -2.07
N ARG A 332 10.79 -7.96 -2.99
CA ARG A 332 9.72 -8.62 -3.70
C ARG A 332 9.98 -10.11 -3.83
N ASP A 333 8.88 -10.86 -3.96
CA ASP A 333 8.93 -12.29 -4.20
C ASP A 333 9.01 -12.58 -5.70
N SER A 334 10.11 -13.20 -6.15
CA SER A 334 10.24 -13.62 -7.55
C SER A 334 9.27 -14.74 -7.90
N LEU A 335 8.83 -15.57 -6.94
CA LEU A 335 7.90 -16.67 -7.18
C LEU A 335 6.50 -16.16 -7.56
N ASN A 336 6.12 -14.98 -7.08
CA ASN A 336 4.86 -14.34 -7.46
C ASN A 336 4.92 -13.74 -8.88
N LEU A 337 6.13 -13.47 -9.40
CA LEU A 337 6.33 -12.97 -10.76
C LEU A 337 6.52 -14.10 -11.77
N LEU A 338 7.30 -15.12 -11.39
CA LEU A 338 7.65 -16.27 -12.20
C LEU A 338 7.33 -17.55 -11.38
N PRO A 339 6.10 -18.06 -11.50
CA PRO A 339 5.70 -19.24 -10.73
C PRO A 339 6.47 -20.48 -11.22
N GLY A 340 7.19 -21.13 -10.31
CA GLY A 340 7.94 -22.34 -10.60
C GLY A 340 9.09 -22.54 -9.62
N LYS A 341 9.60 -23.78 -9.55
CA LYS A 341 10.82 -24.06 -8.78
C LYS A 341 12.01 -23.41 -9.50
N LEU A 342 12.94 -22.80 -8.75
CA LEU A 342 14.15 -22.17 -9.30
C LEU A 342 14.90 -23.09 -10.27
N ALA A 343 15.11 -24.37 -9.93
CA ALA A 343 15.76 -25.34 -10.80
C ALA A 343 15.07 -25.51 -12.17
N SER A 344 13.73 -25.54 -12.18
CA SER A 344 12.95 -25.67 -13.41
C SER A 344 13.01 -24.39 -14.25
N LEU A 345 12.92 -23.23 -13.60
CA LEU A 345 13.04 -21.93 -14.27
C LEU A 345 14.42 -21.76 -14.90
N ALA A 346 15.47 -22.07 -14.15
CA ALA A 346 16.84 -21.92 -14.64
C ALA A 346 17.18 -22.87 -15.79
N LYS A 347 16.73 -24.13 -15.72
CA LYS A 347 16.87 -25.10 -16.82
C LYS A 347 16.27 -24.59 -18.13
N ASN A 348 15.15 -23.87 -18.05
CA ASN A 348 14.43 -23.40 -19.23
C ASN A 348 14.94 -22.04 -19.74
N LEU A 349 15.30 -21.11 -18.85
CA LEU A 349 15.62 -19.72 -19.21
C LEU A 349 17.12 -19.44 -19.31
N CYS A 350 17.95 -20.10 -18.51
CA CYS A 350 19.38 -19.84 -18.42
C CYS A 350 20.21 -21.14 -18.25
N PRO A 351 20.08 -22.15 -19.14
CA PRO A 351 20.76 -23.44 -18.99
C PRO A 351 22.30 -23.33 -18.96
N GLY A 352 22.88 -22.25 -19.51
CA GLY A 352 24.32 -22.00 -19.50
C GLY A 352 24.92 -21.69 -18.12
N LEU A 353 24.09 -21.43 -17.10
CA LEU A 353 24.55 -21.18 -15.72
C LEU A 353 24.71 -22.46 -14.89
N GLY A 354 24.43 -23.61 -15.48
CA GLY A 354 24.52 -24.91 -14.82
C GLY A 354 23.29 -25.27 -13.99
N PRO A 355 23.28 -26.48 -13.41
CA PRO A 355 22.16 -26.96 -12.60
C PRO A 355 22.13 -26.30 -11.22
N LYS A 356 20.97 -26.39 -10.54
CA LYS A 356 20.86 -26.09 -9.12
C LYS A 356 21.68 -27.11 -8.32
N GLY A 357 22.43 -26.63 -7.32
CA GLY A 357 23.16 -27.49 -6.40
C GLY A 357 22.25 -28.29 -5.46
N SER A 358 22.85 -29.10 -4.60
CA SER A 358 22.15 -29.86 -3.56
C SER A 358 22.94 -29.85 -2.27
N ILE A 359 22.26 -29.61 -1.14
CA ILE A 359 22.80 -29.76 0.21
C ILE A 359 21.93 -30.75 0.98
N ALA A 360 22.56 -31.63 1.74
CA ALA A 360 21.90 -32.45 2.75
C ALA A 360 21.65 -31.58 4.00
N TYR A 361 20.54 -30.84 4.01
CA TYR A 361 20.23 -29.90 5.08
C TYR A 361 20.12 -30.55 6.46
N ASP A 362 19.71 -31.82 6.51
CA ASP A 362 19.63 -32.61 7.75
C ASP A 362 21.00 -32.86 8.39
N GLU A 363 22.09 -32.71 7.61
CA GLU A 363 23.46 -32.89 8.08
C GLU A 363 24.11 -31.57 8.51
N VAL A 364 23.50 -30.42 8.23
CA VAL A 364 24.07 -29.10 8.58
C VAL A 364 23.76 -28.81 10.04
N THR A 365 24.82 -28.68 10.85
CA THR A 365 24.74 -28.43 12.29
C THR A 365 25.64 -27.27 12.68
N LEU A 366 25.37 -26.65 13.83
CA LEU A 366 26.22 -25.57 14.34
C LEU A 366 27.71 -25.98 14.44
N SER A 367 27.98 -27.23 14.85
CA SER A 367 29.33 -27.75 15.02
C SER A 367 30.11 -27.95 13.72
N ASN A 368 29.42 -28.18 12.59
CA ASN A 368 30.09 -28.43 11.31
C ASN A 368 30.01 -27.27 10.31
N LEU A 369 29.30 -26.18 10.64
CA LEU A 369 29.19 -24.97 9.81
C LEU A 369 30.54 -24.48 9.27
N ALA A 370 31.56 -24.34 10.15
CA ALA A 370 32.87 -23.84 9.76
C ALA A 370 33.55 -24.76 8.73
N SER A 371 33.45 -26.07 8.95
CA SER A 371 34.02 -27.07 8.03
C SER A 371 33.27 -27.17 6.69
N MET A 372 31.96 -26.89 6.70
CA MET A 372 31.11 -26.94 5.51
C MET A 372 31.06 -25.61 4.74
N LYS A 373 31.70 -24.54 5.25
CA LYS A 373 31.62 -23.17 4.72
C LYS A 373 31.63 -23.10 3.20
N LYS A 374 32.62 -23.73 2.55
CA LYS A 374 32.78 -23.69 1.09
C LYS A 374 31.54 -24.25 0.39
N ASN A 375 31.10 -25.45 0.76
CA ASN A 375 29.96 -26.11 0.14
C ASN A 375 28.66 -25.32 0.35
N LEU A 376 28.46 -24.76 1.55
CA LEU A 376 27.27 -23.97 1.88
C LEU A 376 27.23 -22.66 1.08
N LEU A 377 28.37 -21.96 0.99
CA LEU A 377 28.46 -20.72 0.21
C LEU A 377 28.33 -20.98 -1.30
N ASP A 378 28.99 -22.01 -1.83
CA ASP A 378 28.92 -22.36 -3.25
C ASP A 378 27.47 -22.69 -3.67
N TYR A 379 26.72 -23.39 -2.81
CA TYR A 379 25.30 -23.65 -3.04
C TYR A 379 24.45 -22.37 -3.04
N MET A 380 24.55 -21.54 -2.00
CA MET A 380 23.78 -20.30 -1.88
C MET A 380 24.08 -19.36 -3.05
N LYS A 381 25.37 -19.24 -3.41
CA LYS A 381 25.84 -18.47 -4.56
C LYS A 381 25.25 -18.99 -5.87
N GLN A 382 25.18 -20.31 -6.05
CA GLN A 382 24.55 -20.89 -7.22
C GLN A 382 23.05 -20.55 -7.27
N ASP A 383 22.34 -20.58 -6.15
CA ASP A 383 20.92 -20.18 -6.09
C ASP A 383 20.73 -18.69 -6.45
N ILE A 384 21.58 -17.80 -5.92
CA ILE A 384 21.60 -16.37 -6.26
C ILE A 384 21.90 -16.17 -7.75
N LEU A 385 22.89 -16.87 -8.30
CA LEU A 385 23.29 -16.78 -9.70
C LEU A 385 22.16 -17.22 -10.64
N LEU A 386 21.53 -18.36 -10.35
CA LEU A 386 20.40 -18.87 -11.13
C LEU A 386 19.20 -17.92 -11.06
N LEU A 387 18.90 -17.38 -9.87
CA LEU A 387 17.82 -16.40 -9.71
C LEU A 387 18.13 -15.12 -10.51
N GLY A 388 19.37 -14.64 -10.48
CA GLY A 388 19.85 -13.51 -11.27
C GLY A 388 19.61 -13.73 -12.76
N GLY A 389 20.02 -14.89 -13.29
CA GLY A 389 19.87 -15.21 -14.71
C GLY A 389 18.41 -15.38 -15.13
N VAL A 390 17.59 -16.04 -14.31
CA VAL A 390 16.15 -16.18 -14.54
C VAL A 390 15.47 -14.82 -14.60
N MET A 391 15.75 -13.95 -13.63
CA MET A 391 15.14 -12.62 -13.55
C MET A 391 15.64 -11.69 -14.67
N GLN A 392 16.91 -11.79 -15.06
CA GLN A 392 17.47 -11.04 -16.18
C GLN A 392 16.82 -11.46 -17.50
N LYS A 393 16.71 -12.77 -17.77
CA LYS A 393 16.04 -13.29 -18.96
C LYS A 393 14.55 -12.94 -19.00
N ALA A 394 13.87 -13.01 -17.85
CA ALA A 394 12.49 -12.56 -17.77
C ALA A 394 12.36 -11.07 -18.10
N GLN A 395 13.25 -10.22 -17.55
CA GLN A 395 13.27 -8.79 -17.84
C GLN A 395 13.49 -8.53 -19.35
N GLU A 396 14.39 -9.26 -20.01
CA GLU A 396 14.61 -9.20 -21.46
C GLU A 396 13.37 -9.59 -22.26
N ILE A 397 12.73 -10.72 -21.94
CA ILE A 397 11.51 -11.21 -22.62
C ILE A 397 10.37 -10.17 -22.50
N TYR A 398 10.17 -9.64 -21.29
CA TYR A 398 9.16 -8.60 -21.07
C TYR A 398 9.50 -7.30 -21.82
N TRP A 399 10.79 -6.98 -21.97
CA TRP A 399 11.25 -5.82 -22.72
C TRP A 399 10.94 -5.93 -24.21
N GLU A 400 11.26 -7.08 -24.80
CA GLU A 400 10.97 -7.38 -26.21
C GLU A 400 9.46 -7.34 -26.51
N ALA A 401 8.63 -7.91 -25.63
CA ALA A 401 7.18 -7.86 -25.75
C ALA A 401 6.62 -6.43 -25.73
N VAL A 402 7.22 -5.53 -24.94
CA VAL A 402 6.83 -4.11 -24.85
C VAL A 402 7.25 -3.32 -26.09
N GLN A 403 8.43 -3.61 -26.66
CA GLN A 403 8.90 -2.99 -27.92
C GLN A 403 8.11 -3.50 -29.14
N GLY A 404 7.64 -4.74 -29.12
CA GLY A 404 6.84 -5.38 -30.18
C GLY A 404 5.36 -4.96 -30.28
N GLY A 405 4.89 -4.02 -29.45
CA GLY A 405 3.56 -3.39 -29.63
C GLY A 405 2.39 -4.02 -28.87
N HIS A 406 2.62 -4.85 -27.84
CA HIS A 406 1.54 -5.39 -27.00
C HIS A 406 1.61 -4.89 -25.54
N ARG A 407 0.66 -4.00 -25.20
CA ARG A 407 0.27 -3.48 -23.86
C ARG A 407 1.37 -2.85 -22.99
N LYS A 408 1.28 -1.52 -22.82
CA LYS A 408 2.02 -0.71 -21.83
C LYS A 408 1.41 -0.71 -20.41
N GLN A 409 0.76 -1.79 -19.97
CA GLN A 409 0.21 -1.85 -18.61
C GLN A 409 0.98 -2.83 -17.73
N ASP A 410 1.58 -2.28 -16.68
CA ASP A 410 2.14 -2.92 -15.49
C ASP A 410 3.29 -3.94 -15.72
N ASN A 411 4.36 -3.53 -16.40
CA ASN A 411 5.61 -4.27 -16.37
C ASN A 411 6.33 -4.01 -15.01
N PRO A 412 6.55 -5.02 -14.16
CA PRO A 412 7.18 -4.87 -12.84
C PRO A 412 8.64 -4.41 -12.90
N PHE A 413 9.27 -4.48 -14.08
CA PHE A 413 10.64 -4.05 -14.35
C PHE A 413 10.73 -2.62 -14.93
N LEU A 414 9.60 -1.98 -15.23
CA LEU A 414 9.55 -0.64 -15.80
C LEU A 414 8.91 0.36 -14.83
N THR A 415 9.50 1.55 -14.74
CA THR A 415 8.86 2.72 -14.13
C THR A 415 9.19 3.92 -14.99
N CYS A 416 8.20 4.69 -15.44
CA CYS A 416 8.43 5.99 -16.07
C CYS A 416 9.11 6.91 -15.07
N SER A 417 10.30 7.40 -15.41
CA SER A 417 11.00 8.49 -14.72
C SER A 417 10.41 9.85 -15.11
#